data_AF-A0A950Z7Q2-F1
#
_entry.id   AF-A0A950Z7Q2-F1
#
_cell.length_a   1.000
_cell.length_b   1.000
_cell.length_c   1.000
_cell.angle_alpha   90.00
_cell.angle_beta   90.00
_cell.angle_gamma   90.00
#
_symmetry.space_group_name_H-M   'P 1'
#
loop_
_entity.id
_entity.type
_entity.pdbx_description
1 polymer ?
#
loop_
_entity_poly.entity_id
_entity_poly.type
_entity_poly.pdbx_seq_one_letter_code
_entity_poly.pdbx_strand_id
1 'polypeptide(L)'
;MKLTNTDTSGAAAIFHQTLPPRSGPPLHRHSREDEWFYVLDGEITAEIDGERTVLREGGSAFAPRGTAHTIHNVVDASAHLLIMVTPDSFNQFFEEVSSLNRGLPAPDLVEPNSS
;
A
#
# COMPACT_ATOMS: atom_id res chain seq x y z
N MET A 1 -6.69 -15.67 1.50
CA MET A 1 -7.44 -15.59 0.23
C MET A 1 -7.11 -14.24 -0.40
N LYS A 2 -6.82 -14.21 -1.70
CA LYS A 2 -6.56 -12.99 -2.48
C LYS A 2 -7.69 -12.88 -3.50
N LEU A 3 -8.35 -11.74 -3.60
CA LEU A 3 -9.25 -11.40 -4.70
C LEU A 3 -8.46 -10.51 -5.65
N THR A 4 -8.38 -10.92 -6.90
CA THR A 4 -7.70 -10.17 -7.96
C THR A 4 -8.69 -9.28 -8.71
N ASN A 5 -8.15 -8.39 -9.53
CA ASN A 5 -8.90 -7.68 -10.55
C ASN A 5 -9.87 -8.59 -11.33
N THR A 6 -9.36 -9.73 -11.80
CA THR A 6 -10.13 -10.71 -12.58
C THR A 6 -11.30 -11.27 -11.77
N ASP A 7 -11.08 -11.58 -10.50
CA ASP A 7 -12.14 -12.12 -9.62
C ASP A 7 -13.26 -11.10 -9.37
N THR A 8 -12.95 -9.80 -9.46
CA THR A 8 -13.88 -8.71 -9.17
C THR A 8 -14.33 -7.95 -10.42
N SER A 9 -13.98 -8.42 -11.62
CA SER A 9 -14.26 -7.71 -12.88
C SER A 9 -13.77 -6.26 -12.90
N GLY A 10 -12.58 -6.01 -12.32
CA GLY A 10 -11.98 -4.67 -12.23
C GLY A 10 -12.50 -3.79 -11.09
N ALA A 11 -13.38 -4.31 -10.23
CA ALA A 11 -13.89 -3.51 -9.13
C ALA A 11 -12.84 -3.27 -8.03
N ALA A 12 -12.02 -4.27 -7.70
CA ALA A 12 -10.97 -4.17 -6.69
C ALA A 12 -9.97 -5.32 -6.73
N ALA A 13 -8.75 -5.08 -6.23
CA ALA A 13 -7.89 -6.15 -5.70
C ALA A 13 -7.91 -6.09 -4.18
N ILE A 14 -8.03 -7.25 -3.54
CA ILE A 14 -7.98 -7.40 -2.08
C ILE A 14 -6.97 -8.48 -1.74
N PHE A 15 -5.95 -8.14 -0.96
CA PHE A 15 -4.88 -9.07 -0.65
C PHE A 15 -4.36 -8.90 0.78
N HIS A 16 -3.83 -10.00 1.32
CA HIS A 16 -3.09 -9.97 2.57
C HIS A 16 -1.63 -9.61 2.30
N GLN A 17 -1.07 -8.71 3.09
CA GLN A 17 0.34 -8.35 3.05
C GLN A 17 0.96 -8.49 4.43
N THR A 18 2.07 -9.24 4.51
CA THR A 18 2.97 -9.20 5.66
C THR A 18 3.98 -8.08 5.42
N LEU A 19 4.06 -7.13 6.35
CA LEU A 19 5.08 -6.07 6.40
C LEU A 19 6.18 -6.49 7.38
N PRO A 20 7.37 -6.89 6.92
CA PRO A 20 8.51 -7.17 7.79
C PRO A 20 8.87 -6.00 8.72
N PRO A 21 9.66 -6.24 9.78
CA PRO A 21 10.25 -5.16 10.57
C PRO A 21 10.97 -4.14 9.70
N ARG A 22 10.86 -2.84 10.05
CA ARG A 22 11.57 -1.74 9.38
C ARG A 22 11.33 -1.67 7.85
N SER A 23 10.14 -2.04 7.40
CA SER A 23 9.79 -2.11 5.98
C SER A 23 8.56 -1.28 5.63
N GLY A 24 8.33 -1.10 4.34
CA GLY A 24 7.20 -0.36 3.77
C GLY A 24 7.57 0.12 2.35
N PRO A 25 6.58 0.37 1.48
CA PRO A 25 6.85 1.03 0.21
C PRO A 25 7.41 2.45 0.44
N PRO A 26 8.09 3.05 -0.54
CA PRO A 26 8.35 4.49 -0.52
C PRO A 26 7.03 5.27 -0.56
N LEU A 27 7.07 6.55 -0.19
CA LEU A 27 5.96 7.47 -0.40
C LEU A 27 5.59 7.50 -1.89
N HIS A 28 4.34 7.21 -2.20
CA HIS A 28 3.85 7.11 -3.58
C HIS A 28 2.42 7.65 -3.69
N ARG A 29 1.91 7.70 -4.92
CA ARG A 29 0.60 8.26 -5.24
C ARG A 29 -0.01 7.49 -6.41
N HIS A 30 -1.20 6.94 -6.21
CA HIS A 30 -1.98 6.40 -7.31
C HIS A 30 -2.72 7.52 -8.03
N SER A 31 -2.69 7.56 -9.35
CA SER A 31 -3.40 8.60 -10.12
C SER A 31 -4.89 8.28 -10.29
N ARG A 32 -5.27 6.99 -10.22
CA ARG A 32 -6.60 6.50 -10.57
C ARG A 32 -7.26 5.71 -9.45
N GLU A 33 -6.47 5.09 -8.59
CA GLU A 33 -6.89 4.15 -7.57
C GLU A 33 -6.92 4.80 -6.18
N ASP A 34 -7.96 4.49 -5.42
CA ASP A 34 -7.97 4.64 -3.97
C ASP A 34 -7.36 3.39 -3.33
N GLU A 35 -6.72 3.55 -2.18
CA GLU A 35 -6.11 2.45 -1.43
C GLU A 35 -6.59 2.45 0.03
N TRP A 36 -6.96 1.29 0.52
CA TRP A 36 -7.40 1.08 1.90
C TRP A 36 -6.50 0.06 2.59
N PHE A 37 -6.11 0.39 3.82
CA PHE A 37 -5.27 -0.44 4.67
C PHE A 37 -6.05 -0.81 5.93
N TYR A 38 -6.03 -2.09 6.31
CA TYR A 38 -6.59 -2.59 7.56
C TYR A 38 -5.58 -3.47 8.28
N VAL A 39 -5.29 -3.17 9.54
CA VAL A 39 -4.33 -3.94 10.33
C VAL A 39 -5.02 -5.13 10.98
N LEU A 40 -4.61 -6.34 10.59
CA LEU A 40 -5.08 -7.59 11.17
C LEU A 40 -4.33 -7.95 12.45
N ASP A 41 -3.03 -7.66 12.50
CA ASP A 41 -2.14 -7.90 13.64
C ASP A 41 -0.88 -7.02 13.51
N GLY A 42 -0.31 -6.64 14.66
CA GLY A 42 0.86 -5.76 14.73
C GLY A 42 0.55 -4.26 14.70
N GLU A 43 1.56 -3.47 14.32
CA GLU A 43 1.51 -2.00 14.31
C GLU A 43 2.22 -1.45 13.07
N ILE A 44 1.62 -0.43 12.44
CA ILE A 44 2.24 0.36 11.37
C ILE A 44 2.02 1.85 11.61
N THR A 45 2.83 2.68 10.96
CA THR A 45 2.55 4.10 10.76
C THR A 45 2.05 4.30 9.34
N ALA A 46 0.83 4.80 9.18
CA ALA A 46 0.34 5.30 7.91
C ALA A 46 0.69 6.79 7.79
N GLU A 47 1.26 7.19 6.66
CA GLU A 47 1.42 8.59 6.27
C GLU A 47 0.51 8.86 5.07
N ILE A 48 -0.43 9.79 5.21
CA ILE A 48 -1.40 10.14 4.16
C ILE A 48 -1.51 11.66 4.12
N ASP A 49 -1.21 12.26 2.97
CA ASP A 49 -1.18 13.72 2.79
C ASP A 49 -0.29 14.45 3.82
N GLY A 50 0.83 13.81 4.20
CA GLY A 50 1.76 14.31 5.20
C GLY A 50 1.30 14.14 6.65
N GLU A 51 0.08 13.67 6.91
CA GLU A 51 -0.39 13.33 8.25
C GLU A 51 0.01 11.89 8.62
N ARG A 52 0.62 11.73 9.81
CA ARG A 52 1.07 10.43 10.31
C ARG A 52 0.16 9.90 11.41
N THR A 53 -0.36 8.70 11.20
CA THR A 53 -1.20 7.99 12.17
C THR A 53 -0.63 6.61 12.45
N VAL A 54 -0.50 6.25 13.74
CA VAL A 54 -0.15 4.88 14.14
C VAL A 54 -1.43 4.02 14.13
N LEU A 55 -1.42 2.95 13.36
CA LEU A 55 -2.50 1.97 13.30
C LEU A 55 -2.04 0.67 13.97
N ARG A 56 -2.88 0.16 14.88
CA ARG A 56 -2.74 -1.15 15.53
C ARG A 56 -3.84 -2.07 15.03
N GLU A 57 -3.86 -3.33 15.48
CA GLU A 57 -4.94 -4.30 15.22
C GLU A 57 -6.34 -3.63 15.27
N GLY A 58 -7.13 -3.85 14.22
CA GLY A 58 -8.46 -3.27 14.04
C GLY A 58 -8.47 -1.83 13.50
N GLY A 59 -7.32 -1.17 13.47
CA GLY A 59 -7.13 0.16 12.86
C GLY A 59 -7.15 0.10 11.34
N SER A 60 -7.61 1.17 10.72
CA SER A 60 -7.62 1.31 9.27
C SER A 60 -7.37 2.73 8.82
N ALA A 61 -6.89 2.88 7.58
CA ALA A 61 -6.74 4.16 6.92
C ALA A 61 -7.12 4.04 5.44
N PHE A 62 -7.57 5.14 4.87
CA PHE A 62 -7.97 5.25 3.47
C PHE A 62 -7.21 6.38 2.82
N ALA A 63 -6.50 6.06 1.74
CA ALA A 63 -5.80 7.02 0.89
C ALA A 63 -6.60 7.20 -0.40
N PRO A 64 -7.28 8.35 -0.57
CA PRO A 64 -7.95 8.66 -1.83
C PRO A 64 -6.95 8.77 -2.97
N ARG A 65 -7.36 8.40 -4.18
CA ARG A 65 -6.60 8.63 -5.40
C ARG A 65 -6.09 10.06 -5.47
N GLY A 66 -4.88 10.20 -5.97
CA GLY A 66 -4.24 11.49 -6.03
C GLY A 66 -3.75 12.03 -4.68
N THR A 67 -3.74 11.22 -3.62
CA THR A 67 -3.13 11.56 -2.32
C THR A 67 -1.80 10.84 -2.19
N ALA A 68 -0.75 11.54 -1.79
CA ALA A 68 0.52 10.88 -1.48
C ALA A 68 0.39 10.08 -0.18
N HIS A 69 0.82 8.83 -0.19
CA HIS A 69 0.68 7.95 0.97
C HIS A 69 1.76 6.86 1.03
N THR A 70 1.94 6.31 2.23
CA THR A 70 2.75 5.12 2.50
C THR A 70 2.34 4.48 3.83
N ILE A 71 2.74 3.22 4.02
CA ILE A 71 2.68 2.51 5.30
C ILE A 71 4.10 2.06 5.68
N HIS A 72 4.48 2.27 6.92
CA HIS A 72 5.77 1.85 7.45
C HIS A 72 5.61 1.03 8.71
N ASN A 73 6.22 -0.15 8.73
CA ASN A 73 6.43 -0.90 9.96
C ASN A 73 7.71 -0.38 10.62
N VAL A 74 7.55 0.44 11.67
CA VAL A 74 8.66 1.06 12.41
C VAL A 74 9.07 0.26 13.64
N VAL A 75 8.51 -0.93 13.86
CA VAL A 75 8.81 -1.78 15.01
C VAL A 75 9.62 -3.02 14.62
N ASP A 76 10.15 -3.74 15.61
CA ASP A 76 11.01 -4.93 15.42
C ASP A 76 10.19 -6.24 15.40
N ALA A 77 8.94 -6.16 14.92
CA ALA A 77 8.03 -7.29 14.73
C ALA A 77 7.28 -7.11 13.40
N SER A 78 6.86 -8.19 12.75
CA SER A 78 6.06 -8.09 11.51
C SER A 78 4.65 -7.55 11.79
N ALA A 79 4.07 -6.88 10.80
CA ALA A 79 2.67 -6.49 10.79
C ALA A 79 1.93 -7.23 9.68
N HIS A 80 0.64 -7.51 9.89
CA HIS A 80 -0.21 -8.22 8.95
C HIS A 80 -1.39 -7.33 8.56
N LEU A 81 -1.54 -7.11 7.26
CA LEU A 81 -2.54 -6.19 6.73
C LEU A 81 -3.45 -6.88 5.73
N LEU A 82 -4.70 -6.44 5.70
CA LEU A 82 -5.56 -6.57 4.53
C LEU A 82 -5.51 -5.25 3.78
N ILE A 83 -5.26 -5.30 2.47
CA ILE A 83 -5.17 -4.14 1.60
C ILE A 83 -6.18 -4.28 0.48
N MET A 84 -6.84 -3.18 0.15
CA MET A 84 -7.73 -3.06 -0.99
C MET A 84 -7.30 -1.90 -1.87
N VAL A 85 -7.25 -2.13 -3.18
CA VAL A 85 -7.02 -1.09 -4.19
C VAL A 85 -8.23 -1.06 -5.13
N THR A 86 -8.81 0.11 -5.38
CA THR A 86 -10.05 0.26 -6.17
C THR A 86 -10.16 1.60 -6.91
N PRO A 87 -10.76 1.66 -8.12
CA PRO A 87 -11.04 0.52 -8.98
C PRO A 87 -9.72 -0.06 -9.46
N ASP A 88 -9.58 -1.38 -9.40
CA ASP A 88 -8.35 -1.98 -9.89
C ASP A 88 -8.40 -2.00 -11.42
N SER A 89 -7.71 -1.05 -12.06
CA SER A 89 -7.38 -1.12 -13.49
C SER A 89 -5.92 -1.53 -13.72
N PHE A 90 -5.21 -1.99 -12.68
CA PHE A 90 -3.85 -2.53 -12.77
C PHE A 90 -3.86 -3.85 -13.54
N ASN A 91 -3.88 -3.76 -14.86
CA ASN A 91 -3.52 -4.89 -15.72
C ASN A 91 -2.00 -5.10 -15.83
N GLN A 92 -1.13 -4.31 -15.18
CA GLN A 92 0.33 -4.45 -15.37
C GLN A 92 1.17 -4.36 -14.07
N PHE A 93 1.02 -3.34 -13.23
CA PHE A 93 2.05 -3.05 -12.22
C PHE A 93 2.25 -4.13 -11.13
N PHE A 94 1.20 -4.75 -10.58
CA PHE A 94 1.37 -5.77 -9.51
C PHE A 94 1.80 -7.15 -10.04
N GLU A 95 1.37 -7.53 -11.25
CA GLU A 95 1.90 -8.74 -11.90
C GLU A 95 3.40 -8.56 -12.22
N GLU A 96 3.76 -7.39 -12.73
CA GLU A 96 5.15 -7.00 -13.04
C GLU A 96 5.99 -6.95 -11.76
N VAL A 97 5.54 -6.28 -10.69
CA VAL A 97 6.23 -6.22 -9.38
C VAL A 97 6.33 -7.60 -8.71
N SER A 98 5.30 -8.46 -8.81
CA SER A 98 5.37 -9.82 -8.26
C SER A 98 6.33 -10.73 -9.03
N SER A 99 6.51 -10.49 -10.33
CA SER A 99 7.51 -11.16 -11.17
C SER A 99 8.94 -10.61 -10.97
N LEU A 100 9.05 -9.38 -10.46
CA LEU A 100 10.28 -8.62 -10.20
C LEU A 100 10.86 -8.85 -8.79
N ASN A 101 10.76 -10.06 -8.22
CA ASN A 101 11.65 -10.50 -7.14
C ASN A 101 13.14 -10.65 -7.60
N ARG A 102 13.54 -9.84 -8.60
CA ARG A 102 14.85 -9.55 -9.15
C ARG A 102 14.89 -8.07 -9.58
N GLY A 103 15.15 -7.16 -8.64
CA GLY A 103 15.61 -5.78 -8.89
C GLY A 103 14.62 -4.84 -9.57
N LEU A 104 14.08 -3.87 -8.82
CA LEU A 104 13.07 -2.91 -9.30
C LEU A 104 13.69 -1.71 -10.03
N PRO A 105 13.07 -1.19 -11.11
CA PRO A 105 13.05 0.24 -11.37
C PRO A 105 12.02 0.92 -10.44
N ALA A 106 12.37 2.06 -9.87
CA ALA A 106 11.57 2.76 -8.87
C ALA A 106 10.27 3.35 -9.45
N PRO A 107 9.19 3.43 -8.66
CA PRO A 107 8.04 4.28 -9.00
C PRO A 107 8.46 5.76 -9.09
N ASP A 108 7.64 6.60 -9.74
CA ASP A 108 7.86 8.05 -9.78
C ASP A 108 7.96 8.58 -8.33
N LEU A 109 9.19 8.87 -7.92
CA LEU A 109 9.48 9.43 -6.63
C LEU A 109 8.95 10.87 -6.60
N VAL A 110 8.21 11.20 -5.55
CA VAL A 110 7.90 12.61 -5.28
C VAL A 110 9.21 13.28 -4.86
N GLU A 111 9.73 14.16 -5.71
CA GLU A 111 10.87 15.02 -5.38
C GLU A 111 10.50 15.89 -4.15
N PRO A 112 11.38 16.03 -3.14
CA PRO A 112 11.13 16.91 -2.02
C PRO A 112 11.05 18.35 -2.54
N ASN A 113 9.97 19.05 -2.20
CA ASN A 113 9.75 20.45 -2.55
C ASN A 113 11.01 21.28 -2.23
N SER A 114 11.62 21.85 -3.27
CA SER A 114 12.71 22.82 -3.13
C SER A 114 12.15 24.12 -2.58
N SER A 115 12.52 24.42 -1.34
CA SER A 115 12.44 25.74 -0.73
C SER A 115 13.40 26.74 -1.37
#